data_AF-A0A7W0G0B7-F1
#
_entry.id   AF-A0A7W0G0B7-F1
#
_cell.length_a   1.000
_cell.length_b   1.000
_cell.length_c   1.000
_cell.angle_alpha   90.00
_cell.angle_beta   90.00
_cell.angle_gamma   90.00
#
_symmetry.space_group_name_H-M   'P 1'
#
loop_
_entity.id
_entity.type
_entity.pdbx_description
1 polymer ?
#
loop_
_entity_poly.entity_id
_entity_poly.type
_entity_poly.pdbx_seq_one_letter_code
_entity_poly.pdbx_strand_id
1 'polypeptide(L)' 'MIHTVEAVVDEHGRVRLLEEVKLPGARRALVTILEEAPGEDACETAVLSEQALAEDWNRPEEDEAWSHLQPQP' A
#
# COMPACT_ATOMS: atom_id res chain seq x y z
N MET A 1 -19.34 2.82 -10.85
CA MET A 1 -18.16 3.16 -10.01
C MET A 1 -17.26 1.95 -9.98
N ILE A 2 -15.96 2.12 -10.24
CA ILE A 2 -14.97 1.05 -10.12
C ILE A 2 -14.61 0.96 -8.64
N HIS A 3 -14.57 -0.25 -8.09
CA HIS A 3 -14.19 -0.51 -6.71
C HIS A 3 -13.12 -1.59 -6.74
N THR A 4 -11.99 -1.30 -6.10
CA THR A 4 -10.87 -2.23 -5.92
C THR A 4 -10.95 -2.79 -4.52
N VAL A 5 -10.74 -4.10 -4.40
CA VAL A 5 -10.87 -4.87 -3.17
C VAL A 5 -9.54 -5.56 -2.93
N GLU A 6 -9.03 -5.51 -1.71
CA GLU A 6 -7.79 -6.18 -1.35
C GLU A 6 -7.99 -7.69 -1.19
N ALA A 7 -7.03 -8.47 -1.67
CA ALA A 7 -7.09 -9.92 -1.66
C ALA A 7 -5.69 -10.51 -1.54
N VAL A 8 -5.61 -11.70 -0.95
CA VAL A 8 -4.38 -12.49 -0.87
C VAL A 8 -4.49 -13.68 -1.81
N VAL A 9 -3.39 -14.01 -2.49
CA VAL A 9 -3.23 -15.23 -3.26
C VAL A 9 -2.45 -16.22 -2.41
N ASP A 10 -3.04 -17.37 -2.12
CA ASP A 10 -2.36 -18.42 -1.36
C ASP A 10 -1.35 -19.20 -2.22
N GLU A 11 -0.58 -20.08 -1.58
CA GLU A 11 0.44 -20.93 -2.23
C GLU A 11 -0.14 -21.87 -3.30
N HIS A 12 -1.46 -22.08 -3.30
CA HIS A 12 -2.16 -22.91 -4.28
C HIS A 12 -2.79 -22.06 -5.41
N GLY A 13 -2.50 -20.75 -5.44
CA GLY A 13 -3.02 -19.81 -6.44
C GLY A 13 -4.48 -19.42 -6.22
N ARG A 14 -5.05 -19.63 -5.02
CA ARG A 14 -6.44 -19.26 -4.74
C ARG A 14 -6.51 -17.83 -4.22
N VAL A 15 -7.38 -17.04 -4.84
CA VAL A 15 -7.65 -15.66 -4.44
C VAL A 15 -8.63 -15.66 -3.27
N ARG A 16 -8.26 -15.01 -2.17
CA ARG A 16 -9.11 -14.78 -1.00
C ARG A 16 -9.27 -13.28 -0.77
N LEU A 17 -10.50 -12.80 -0.87
CA LEU A 17 -10.84 -11.42 -0.55
C LEU A 17 -10.65 -11.17 0.95
N LEU A 18 -10.05 -10.04 1.32
CA LEU A 18 -9.87 -9.63 2.71
C LEU A 18 -11.14 -9.00 3.30
N GLU A 19 -12.04 -8.52 2.44
CA GLU A 19 -13.33 -7.95 2.82
C GLU A 19 -14.50 -8.55 2.02
N GLU A 20 -15.71 -8.41 2.56
CA GLU A 20 -16.93 -8.88 1.89
C GLU A 20 -17.36 -7.90 0.80
N VAL A 21 -17.51 -8.39 -0.43
CA VAL A 21 -17.89 -7.56 -1.58
C VAL A 21 -19.37 -7.72 -1.88
N LYS A 22 -20.17 -6.73 -1.48
CA LYS A 22 -21.63 -6.71 -1.70
C LYS A 22 -21.96 -6.12 -3.06
N LEU A 23 -22.53 -6.96 -3.92
CA LEU A 23 -22.83 -6.59 -5.30
C LEU A 23 -24.32 -6.80 -5.57
N PRO A 24 -25.05 -5.81 -6.15
CA PRO A 24 -26.47 -5.96 -6.50
C PRO A 24 -26.77 -7.07 -7.53
N GLY A 25 -25.76 -7.77 -8.04
CA GLY A 25 -25.92 -8.84 -9.02
C GLY A 25 -24.57 -9.37 -9.51
N ALA A 26 -24.62 -10.48 -10.24
CA ALA A 26 -23.45 -11.10 -10.86
C ALA A 26 -22.73 -10.14 -11.82
N ARG A 27 -21.41 -10.09 -11.74
CA ARG A 27 -20.58 -9.22 -12.59
C ARG A 27 -19.22 -9.86 -12.84
N ARG A 28 -18.54 -9.37 -13.87
CA ARG A 28 -17.13 -9.71 -14.13
C ARG A 28 -16.22 -8.92 -13.18
N ALA A 29 -15.16 -9.55 -12.73
CA ALA A 29 -14.09 -8.92 -11.96
C ALA A 29 -12.77 -8.99 -12.75
N LEU A 30 -11.89 -8.04 -12.50
CA LEU A 30 -10.50 -8.07 -12.94
C LEU A 30 -9.65 -8.40 -11.71
N VAL A 31 -8.68 -9.30 -11.88
CA VAL A 31 -7.72 -9.65 -10.84
C VAL A 31 -6.35 -9.19 -11.34
N THR A 32 -5.70 -8.35 -10.55
CA THR A 32 -4.32 -7.91 -10.79
C THR A 32 -3.45 -8.57 -9.74
N ILE A 33 -2.42 -9.31 -10.17
CA ILE A 33 -1.46 -9.95 -9.28
C ILE A 33 -0.27 -8.98 -9.13
N LEU A 34 0.07 -8.65 -7.89
CA LEU A 34 1.26 -7.86 -7.57
C LEU A 34 2.40 -8.85 -7.32
N GLU A 35 3.53 -8.67 -8.00
CA GLU A 35 4.69 -9.57 -7.89
C GLU A 35 5.49 -9.38 -6.59
N GLU A 36 5.27 -8.27 -5.88
CA GLU A 36 5.89 -7.99 -4.59
C GLU A 36 5.27 -8.87 -3.50
N ALA A 37 6.11 -9.68 -2.85
CA ALA A 37 5.69 -10.46 -1.70
C ALA A 37 5.25 -9.51 -0.58
N PRO A 38 4.10 -9.74 0.09
CA PRO A 38 3.71 -8.98 1.26
C PRO A 38 4.59 -9.44 2.43
N GLY A 39 5.80 -8.90 2.53
CA GLY A 39 6.67 -9.17 3.67
C GLY A 39 8.16 -9.12 3.35
N GLU A 40 8.88 -8.46 4.24
CA GLU A 40 10.34 -8.47 4.43
C GLU A 40 11.15 -7.56 3.49
N ASP A 41 11.16 -7.77 2.16
CA ASP A 41 12.10 -7.05 1.27
C ASP A 41 11.82 -5.53 1.13
N ALA A 42 10.55 -5.12 1.16
CA ALA A 42 10.18 -3.70 1.09
C ALA A 42 10.61 -2.93 2.34
N CYS A 43 10.64 -3.60 3.50
CA CYS A 43 11.07 -2.99 4.76
C CYS A 43 12.60 -2.85 4.79
N GLU A 44 13.33 -3.87 4.32
CA GLU A 44 14.79 -3.80 4.20
C GLU A 44 15.25 -2.69 3.26
N THR A 45 14.61 -2.56 2.08
CA THR A 45 14.94 -1.50 1.12
C THR A 45 14.61 -0.11 1.64
N ALA A 46 13.49 0.04 2.37
CA ALA A 46 13.13 1.31 3.01
C ALA A 46 14.12 1.69 4.11
N VAL A 47 14.54 0.73 4.96
CA VAL A 47 15.53 0.94 6.03
C VAL A 47 16.91 1.27 5.45
N LEU A 48 17.32 0.63 4.35
CA LEU A 48 18.57 0.97 3.67
C LEU A 48 18.53 2.38 3.05
N SER A 49 17.37 2.82 2.60
CA SER A 49 17.17 4.15 2.01
C SER A 49 17.08 5.25 3.07
N GLU A 50 16.70 4.92 4.31
CA GLU A 50 16.56 5.86 5.42
C GLU A 50 17.84 6.69 5.65
N GLN A 51 19.01 6.05 5.67
CA GLN A 51 20.28 6.76 5.88
C GLN A 51 20.59 7.75 4.77
N ALA A 52 20.29 7.41 3.51
CA ALA A 52 20.53 8.29 2.37
C ALA A 52 19.54 9.46 2.31
N LEU A 53 18.30 9.24 2.72
CA LEU A 53 17.24 10.26 2.71
C LEU A 53 17.33 11.19 3.92
N ALA A 54 17.83 10.71 5.07
CA ALA A 54 17.92 11.47 6.31
C ALA A 54 18.75 12.76 6.20
N GLU A 55 19.73 12.84 5.28
CA GLU A 55 20.60 14.01 5.10
C GLU A 55 19.84 15.25 4.58
N ASP A 56 18.77 15.04 3.82
CA ASP A 56 17.99 16.10 3.20
C ASP A 56 16.56 16.17 3.76
N TRP A 57 15.99 15.03 4.16
CA TRP A 57 14.60 14.89 4.58
C TRP A 57 14.34 15.22 6.06
N ASN A 58 15.33 15.04 6.96
CA ASN A 58 15.17 15.34 8.39
C ASN A 58 15.49 16.80 8.74
N ARG A 59 15.36 17.69 7.76
CA ARG A 59 15.58 19.12 7.97
C ARG A 59 14.33 19.77 8.54
N PRO A 60 14.45 20.70 9.50
CA PRO A 60 13.29 21.36 10.10
C PRO A 60 12.45 22.14 9.07
N GLU A 61 13.06 22.56 7.95
CA GLU A 61 12.37 23.18 6.82
C GLU A 61 11.39 22.22 6.12
N GLU A 62 11.73 20.93 6.06
CA GLU A 62 10.82 19.91 5.54
C GLU A 62 9.66 19.74 6.53
N ASP A 63 9.93 19.54 7.83
CA ASP A 63 8.87 19.40 8.83
C ASP A 63 7.85 20.55 8.79
N GLU A 64 8.30 21.79 8.58
CA GLU A 64 7.43 22.95 8.37
C GLU A 64 6.60 22.82 7.08
N ALA A 65 7.20 22.42 5.96
CA ALA A 65 6.51 22.21 4.70
C ALA A 65 5.43 21.11 4.77
N TRP A 66 5.70 20.01 5.48
CA TRP A 66 4.78 18.88 5.65
C TRP A 66 3.65 19.19 6.65
N SER A 67 3.87 20.10 7.61
CA SER A 67 2.89 20.46 8.64
C SER A 67 1.55 20.95 8.06
N HIS A 68 1.58 21.60 6.90
CA HIS A 68 0.40 22.17 6.24
C HIS A 68 -0.47 21.13 5.51
N LEU A 69 0.03 19.90 5.33
CA LEU A 69 -0.66 18.80 4.64
C LEU A 69 -1.35 17.84 5.61
N GLN A 70 -1.14 18.00 6.92
CA GLN A 70 -1.81 17.15 7.89
C GLN A 70 -3.28 17.55 8.05
N PRO A 71 -4.22 16.58 8.05
CA PRO A 71 -5.61 16.86 8.37
C PRO A 71 -5.70 17.41 9.80
N GLN A 72 -6.51 18.46 9.98
CA GLN A 72 -6.82 18.97 11.32
C GLN A 72 -7.53 17.88 12.15
N PRO A 73 -7.27 17.81 13.47
CA PRO A 73 -7.87 16.83 14.35
C PRO A 73 -9.40 16.90 14.40
#